data_AF-A0A078J2R8-F1
#
_entry.id   AF-A0A078J2R8-F1
#
_cell.length_a   1.000
_cell.length_b   1.000
_cell.length_c   1.000
_cell.angle_alpha   90.00
_cell.angle_beta   90.00
_cell.angle_gamma   90.00
#
_symmetry.space_group_name_H-M   'P 1'
#
loop_
_entity.id
_entity.type
_entity.pdbx_description
1 polymer ?
#
loop_
_entity_poly.entity_id
_entity_poly.type
_entity_poly.pdbx_seq_one_letter_code
_entity_poly.pdbx_strand_id
1 'polypeptide(L)'
;MCNPTRDDGSSQSDMVRKEKRPYFQRYWTSADIARALTVTTVHFWCLLAPFNYKWEALRFGLILAAVTNLLITFSYHRNLSHVSFKLPKWLEYPFAYAAVFALQGDPLDWVSIHRFHHQFSDSDRDPHSPKEGLLFSHIMWIFDTLYIKDKCGGRNNVMDLKKQWFYRFLRKTIGLQVLMYWTVLYLYGGLPYLTCGGGVGGVLGYHVTWLVASVGHTWGTRPWKTNDTSQNVWWLSLVTMGDSWHNNHHAFEWSARQGLEWWQIDITWYLIRLFEVLGLATDVKFPSESQKQKLALAR
;
A
#
# COMPACT_ATOMS: atom_id res chain seq x y z
N MET A 1 -16.05 -24.00 -63.46
CA MET A 1 -15.41 -24.41 -62.19
C MET A 1 -14.66 -23.21 -61.63
N CYS A 2 -15.01 -22.82 -60.41
CA CYS A 2 -14.34 -21.95 -59.43
C CYS A 2 -13.82 -20.55 -59.83
N ASN A 3 -14.48 -19.53 -59.25
CA ASN A 3 -13.93 -18.20 -58.99
C ASN A 3 -14.03 -17.94 -57.47
N PRO A 4 -13.08 -17.21 -56.83
CA PRO A 4 -12.92 -17.09 -55.38
C PRO A 4 -13.65 -15.85 -54.81
N THR A 5 -13.96 -15.87 -53.51
CA THR A 5 -14.40 -14.80 -52.57
C THR A 5 -15.40 -15.45 -51.59
N ARG A 6 -15.41 -15.25 -50.27
CA ARG A 6 -14.81 -14.32 -49.32
C ARG A 6 -14.80 -15.07 -47.98
N ASP A 7 -13.68 -15.06 -47.26
CA ASP A 7 -13.65 -15.32 -45.82
C ASP A 7 -14.04 -14.01 -45.12
N ASP A 8 -15.29 -13.90 -44.71
CA ASP A 8 -15.77 -12.91 -43.75
C ASP A 8 -15.58 -13.44 -42.33
N GLY A 9 -14.32 -13.38 -41.89
CA GLY A 9 -13.95 -13.54 -40.48
C GLY A 9 -14.50 -12.39 -39.66
N SER A 10 -15.77 -12.47 -39.25
CA SER A 10 -16.29 -11.66 -38.16
C SER A 10 -15.74 -12.22 -36.85
N SER A 11 -14.60 -11.70 -36.39
CA SER A 11 -14.20 -11.88 -35.00
C SER A 11 -15.14 -11.06 -34.12
N GLN A 12 -16.28 -11.66 -33.75
CA GLN A 12 -17.01 -11.22 -32.58
C GLN A 12 -16.07 -11.42 -31.39
N SER A 13 -15.45 -10.33 -30.93
CA SER A 13 -14.83 -10.29 -29.63
C SER A 13 -15.97 -10.39 -28.61
N ASP A 14 -16.33 -11.62 -28.25
CA ASP A 14 -17.16 -11.88 -27.10
C ASP A 14 -16.46 -11.27 -25.89
N MET A 15 -16.93 -10.08 -25.48
CA MET A 15 -16.69 -9.58 -24.15
C MET A 15 -17.40 -10.54 -23.21
N VAL A 16 -16.72 -11.62 -22.85
CA VAL A 16 -17.15 -12.54 -21.80
C VAL A 16 -17.38 -11.67 -20.57
N ARG A 17 -18.66 -11.41 -20.29
CA ARG A 17 -19.09 -10.70 -19.10
C ARG A 17 -18.69 -11.57 -17.92
N LYS A 18 -17.53 -11.28 -17.34
CA LYS A 18 -16.99 -11.96 -16.16
C LYS A 18 -18.12 -12.00 -15.12
N GLU A 19 -18.65 -13.19 -14.82
CA GLU A 19 -19.74 -13.32 -13.87
C GLU A 19 -19.31 -12.69 -12.53
N LYS A 20 -20.20 -11.90 -11.93
CA LYS A 20 -19.91 -11.27 -10.64
C LYS A 20 -19.72 -12.37 -9.61
N ARG A 21 -18.48 -12.56 -9.18
CA ARG A 21 -18.11 -13.55 -8.17
C ARG A 21 -18.94 -13.33 -6.90
N PRO A 22 -19.51 -14.39 -6.29
CA PRO A 22 -20.28 -14.27 -5.06
C PRO A 22 -19.35 -14.06 -3.86
N TYR A 23 -18.89 -12.82 -3.67
CA TYR A 23 -17.83 -12.46 -2.72
C TYR A 23 -18.11 -12.92 -1.28
N PHE A 24 -19.36 -12.81 -0.81
CA PHE A 24 -19.72 -13.16 0.55
C PHE A 24 -20.04 -14.64 0.77
N GLN A 25 -20.35 -15.39 -0.29
CA GLN A 25 -20.74 -16.81 -0.21
C GLN A 25 -19.58 -17.76 -0.54
N ARG A 26 -18.35 -17.24 -0.58
CA ARG A 26 -17.13 -18.04 -0.81
C ARG A 26 -16.62 -18.70 0.46
N TYR A 27 -15.69 -19.63 0.29
CA TYR A 27 -14.88 -20.16 1.39
C TYR A 27 -13.96 -19.07 1.99
N TRP A 28 -13.98 -18.94 3.32
CA TRP A 28 -13.12 -18.02 4.08
C TRP A 28 -11.97 -18.80 4.70
N THR A 29 -10.74 -18.42 4.34
CA THR A 29 -9.55 -19.01 4.95
C THR A 29 -9.32 -18.43 6.35
N SER A 30 -8.50 -19.11 7.18
CA SER A 30 -8.10 -18.58 8.48
C SER A 30 -7.38 -17.23 8.38
N ALA A 31 -6.61 -17.01 7.30
CA ALA A 31 -5.96 -15.72 7.02
C ALA A 31 -6.99 -14.62 6.71
N ASP A 32 -8.04 -14.94 5.96
CA ASP A 32 -9.13 -14.00 5.67
C ASP A 32 -9.85 -13.58 6.95
N ILE A 33 -10.18 -14.56 7.80
CA ILE A 33 -10.82 -14.33 9.09
C ILE A 33 -9.91 -13.47 9.98
N ALA A 34 -8.61 -13.78 10.06
CA ALA A 34 -7.67 -12.99 10.88
C ALA A 34 -7.53 -11.54 10.40
N ARG A 35 -7.44 -11.31 9.08
CA ARG A 35 -7.41 -9.96 8.50
C ARG A 35 -8.73 -9.22 8.73
N ALA A 36 -9.86 -9.89 8.52
CA ALA A 36 -11.19 -9.33 8.78
C ALA A 36 -11.34 -8.92 10.25
N LEU A 37 -10.98 -9.80 11.19
CA LEU A 37 -10.99 -9.51 12.62
C LEU A 37 -10.08 -8.33 12.99
N THR A 38 -8.89 -8.24 12.40
CA THR A 38 -7.96 -7.13 12.67
C THR A 38 -8.58 -5.82 12.22
N VAL A 39 -9.08 -5.76 10.98
CA VAL A 39 -9.70 -4.55 10.43
C VAL A 39 -10.97 -4.18 11.20
N THR A 40 -11.86 -5.13 11.47
CA THR A 40 -13.11 -4.85 12.21
C THR A 40 -12.85 -4.45 13.65
N THR A 41 -11.81 -4.98 14.30
CA THR A 41 -11.42 -4.56 15.66
C THR A 41 -11.00 -3.09 15.70
N VAL A 42 -10.18 -2.64 14.75
CA VAL A 42 -9.78 -1.23 14.63
C VAL A 42 -11.01 -0.34 14.43
N HIS A 43 -11.91 -0.72 13.52
CA HIS A 43 -13.13 0.04 13.25
C HIS A 43 -14.10 0.04 14.44
N PHE A 44 -14.24 -1.08 15.14
CA PHE A 44 -15.04 -1.20 16.35
C PHE A 44 -14.54 -0.22 17.43
N TRP A 45 -13.23 -0.19 17.70
CA TRP A 45 -12.66 0.77 18.65
C TRP A 45 -12.86 2.22 18.21
N CYS A 46 -12.79 2.52 16.91
CA CYS A 46 -13.11 3.84 16.38
C CYS A 46 -14.58 4.23 16.64
N LEU A 47 -15.53 3.33 16.43
CA LEU A 47 -16.95 3.58 16.70
C LEU A 47 -17.24 3.84 18.17
N LEU A 48 -16.41 3.29 19.08
CA LEU A 48 -16.53 3.53 20.52
C LEU A 48 -15.84 4.82 21.00
N ALA A 49 -15.11 5.53 20.13
CA ALA A 49 -14.38 6.74 20.49
C ALA A 49 -15.25 7.88 21.04
N PRO A 50 -16.47 8.15 20.53
CA PRO A 50 -17.33 9.18 21.11
C PRO A 50 -17.71 8.93 22.58
N PHE A 51 -17.77 7.65 23.00
CA PHE A 51 -18.11 7.28 24.38
C PHE A 51 -16.91 7.29 25.34
N ASN A 52 -15.69 7.34 24.80
CA ASN A 52 -14.44 7.30 25.55
C ASN A 52 -13.53 8.47 25.15
N TYR A 53 -14.12 9.58 24.70
CA TYR A 53 -13.38 10.68 24.10
C TYR A 53 -12.45 11.36 25.10
N LYS A 54 -11.20 11.53 24.67
CA LYS A 54 -10.21 12.35 25.35
C LYS A 54 -9.32 13.03 24.32
N TRP A 55 -9.16 14.35 24.43
CA TRP A 55 -8.41 15.13 23.44
C TRP A 55 -6.96 14.66 23.29
N GLU A 56 -6.29 14.35 24.39
CA GLU A 56 -4.92 13.85 24.38
C GLU A 56 -4.80 12.50 23.68
N ALA A 57 -5.79 11.62 23.85
CA ALA A 57 -5.83 10.32 23.19
C ALA A 57 -6.14 10.45 21.68
N LEU A 58 -7.02 11.38 21.30
CA LEU A 58 -7.27 11.70 19.89
C LEU A 58 -6.02 12.28 19.23
N ARG A 59 -5.39 13.28 19.83
CA ARG A 59 -4.13 13.85 19.34
C ARG A 59 -3.05 12.78 19.21
N PHE A 60 -2.93 11.89 20.19
CA PHE A 60 -2.03 10.75 20.13
C PHE A 60 -2.35 9.84 18.94
N GLY A 61 -3.62 9.50 18.72
CA GLY A 61 -4.05 8.69 17.57
C GLY A 61 -3.73 9.31 16.22
N LEU A 62 -3.94 10.62 16.07
CA LEU A 62 -3.60 11.36 14.84
C LEU A 62 -2.09 11.34 14.58
N ILE A 63 -1.27 11.55 15.61
CA ILE A 63 0.19 11.47 15.50
C ILE A 63 0.64 10.05 15.17
N LEU A 64 0.08 9.04 15.85
CA LEU A 64 0.38 7.64 15.62
C LEU A 64 0.03 7.22 14.19
N ALA A 65 -1.11 7.67 13.65
CA ALA A 65 -1.51 7.43 12.27
C ALA A 65 -0.51 8.05 11.28
N ALA A 66 -0.10 9.31 11.51
CA ALA A 66 0.86 9.99 10.66
C ALA A 66 2.24 9.31 10.68
N VAL A 67 2.73 8.92 11.87
CA VAL A 67 4.01 8.25 12.05
C VAL A 67 4.00 6.86 11.43
N THR A 68 2.98 6.05 11.70
CA THR A 68 2.89 4.69 11.14
C THR A 68 2.71 4.71 9.63
N ASN A 69 1.96 5.67 9.07
CA ASN A 69 1.87 5.85 7.63
C ASN A 69 3.24 6.24 7.02
N LEU A 70 3.96 7.19 7.61
CA LEU A 70 5.33 7.55 7.19
C LEU A 70 6.29 6.35 7.25
N LEU A 71 6.11 5.45 8.20
CA LEU A 71 6.93 4.23 8.30
C LEU A 71 6.55 3.19 7.24
N ILE A 72 5.28 3.08 6.85
CA ILE A 72 4.85 2.26 5.71
C ILE A 72 5.47 2.79 4.42
N THR A 73 5.36 4.10 4.17
CA THR A 73 5.91 4.73 2.95
C THR A 73 7.44 4.64 2.91
N PHE A 74 8.11 4.93 4.02
CA PHE A 74 9.57 4.90 4.12
C PHE A 74 10.12 3.46 4.04
N SER A 75 9.58 2.54 4.85
CA SER A 75 10.10 1.18 5.00
C SER A 75 9.48 0.23 3.98
N TYR A 76 8.21 -0.14 4.15
CA TYR A 76 7.60 -1.20 3.34
C TYR A 76 7.56 -0.84 1.86
N HIS A 77 7.17 0.39 1.55
CA HIS A 77 7.03 0.86 0.18
C HIS A 77 8.39 1.15 -0.47
N ARG A 78 9.08 2.23 -0.07
CA ARG A 78 10.26 2.73 -0.80
C ARG A 78 11.53 1.94 -0.53
N ASN A 79 11.76 1.49 0.71
CA ASN A 79 12.96 0.74 1.06
C ASN A 79 12.85 -0.75 0.69
N LEU A 80 11.81 -1.45 1.16
CA LEU A 80 11.70 -2.90 0.99
C LEU A 80 11.11 -3.30 -0.36
N SER A 81 10.06 -2.63 -0.84
CA SER A 81 9.41 -3.03 -2.10
C SER A 81 10.21 -2.60 -3.32
N HIS A 82 10.60 -1.34 -3.37
CA HIS A 82 11.27 -0.75 -4.54
C HIS A 82 12.80 -0.70 -4.44
N VAL A 83 13.37 -0.91 -3.26
CA VAL A 83 14.83 -0.83 -3.03
C VAL A 83 15.37 0.48 -3.62
N SER A 84 14.66 1.57 -3.35
CA SER A 84 14.94 2.89 -3.91
C SER A 84 16.09 3.62 -3.19
N PHE A 85 16.48 3.08 -2.03
CA PHE A 85 17.67 3.41 -1.26
C PHE A 85 18.04 2.21 -0.38
N LYS A 86 19.26 2.20 0.16
CA LYS A 86 19.74 1.19 1.10
C LYS A 86 19.94 1.80 2.47
N LEU A 87 19.63 1.01 3.50
CA LEU A 87 19.95 1.31 4.89
C LEU A 87 20.83 0.20 5.46
N PRO A 88 21.69 0.48 6.45
CA PRO A 88 22.30 -0.56 7.24
C PRO A 88 21.21 -1.32 8.03
N LYS A 89 21.40 -2.63 8.25
CA LYS A 89 20.36 -3.49 8.86
C LYS A 89 19.92 -3.05 10.25
N TRP A 90 20.80 -2.40 11.02
CA TRP A 90 20.46 -1.86 12.33
C TRP A 90 19.48 -0.66 12.26
N LEU A 91 19.32 -0.02 11.09
CA LEU A 91 18.25 0.95 10.83
C LEU A 91 17.06 0.31 10.10
N GLU A 92 17.34 -0.49 9.07
CA GLU A 92 16.30 -1.14 8.25
C GLU A 92 15.31 -1.94 9.10
N TYR A 93 15.83 -2.76 10.02
CA TYR A 93 15.00 -3.64 10.85
C TYR A 93 14.12 -2.87 11.84
N PRO A 94 14.61 -1.91 12.64
CA PRO A 94 13.74 -1.09 13.48
C PRO A 94 12.66 -0.33 12.71
N PHE A 95 12.96 0.24 11.54
CA PHE A 95 11.95 0.92 10.72
C PHE A 95 10.86 -0.05 10.24
N ALA A 96 11.26 -1.23 9.76
CA ALA A 96 10.30 -2.26 9.36
C ALA A 96 9.48 -2.79 10.54
N TYR A 97 10.08 -2.90 11.73
CA TYR A 97 9.35 -3.27 12.95
C TYR A 97 8.32 -2.24 13.34
N ALA A 98 8.71 -0.96 13.35
CA ALA A 98 7.81 0.12 13.70
C ALA A 98 6.63 0.23 12.72
N ALA A 99 6.86 -0.05 11.43
CA ALA A 99 5.81 -0.11 10.41
C ALA A 99 4.77 -1.23 10.66
N VAL A 100 5.10 -2.30 11.40
CA VAL A 100 4.13 -3.35 11.79
C VAL A 100 2.96 -2.75 12.58
N PHE A 101 3.18 -1.68 13.34
CA PHE A 101 2.15 -1.01 14.13
C PHE A 101 1.19 -0.15 13.31
N ALA A 102 1.37 -0.05 11.98
CA ALA A 102 0.32 0.39 11.08
C ALA A 102 -0.80 -0.67 10.93
N LEU A 103 -0.60 -1.89 11.47
CA LEU A 103 -1.53 -3.02 11.43
C LEU A 103 -1.94 -3.43 10.01
N GLN A 104 -1.08 -3.22 9.01
CA GLN A 104 -1.32 -3.56 7.60
C GLN A 104 -0.76 -4.94 7.19
N GLY A 105 -0.35 -5.75 8.17
CA GLY A 105 0.25 -7.07 7.95
C GLY A 105 1.77 -7.08 8.06
N ASP A 106 2.35 -8.26 7.83
CA ASP A 106 3.79 -8.46 7.92
C ASP A 106 4.52 -7.98 6.64
N PRO A 107 5.82 -7.61 6.75
CA PRO A 107 6.56 -7.07 5.61
C PRO A 107 6.61 -8.01 4.41
N LEU A 108 6.62 -9.34 4.59
CA LEU A 108 6.73 -10.28 3.47
C LEU A 108 5.45 -10.29 2.64
N ASP A 109 4.29 -10.24 3.29
CA ASP A 109 3.01 -10.25 2.59
C ASP A 109 2.72 -8.90 1.92
N TRP A 110 2.94 -7.79 2.65
CA TRP A 110 2.73 -6.44 2.14
C TRP A 110 3.61 -6.17 0.92
N VAL A 111 4.93 -6.38 1.04
CA VAL A 111 5.89 -6.14 -0.04
C VAL A 111 5.62 -7.03 -1.25
N SER A 112 5.23 -8.29 -1.02
CA SER A 112 4.94 -9.21 -2.12
C SER A 112 3.71 -8.78 -2.91
N ILE A 113 2.63 -8.40 -2.23
CA ILE A 113 1.41 -7.90 -2.87
C ILE A 113 1.72 -6.62 -3.65
N HIS A 114 2.42 -5.68 -3.03
CA HIS A 114 2.79 -4.42 -3.67
C HIS A 114 3.67 -4.61 -4.92
N ARG A 115 4.69 -5.47 -4.84
CA ARG A 115 5.52 -5.82 -6.01
C ARG A 115 4.70 -6.47 -7.13
N PHE A 116 3.71 -7.30 -6.80
CA PHE A 116 2.80 -7.88 -7.80
C PHE A 116 1.86 -6.84 -8.41
N HIS A 117 1.36 -5.91 -7.61
CA HIS A 117 0.59 -4.77 -8.12
C HIS A 117 1.40 -3.98 -9.13
N HIS A 118 2.64 -3.59 -8.84
CA HIS A 118 3.47 -2.88 -9.82
C HIS A 118 3.74 -3.69 -11.08
N GLN A 119 4.09 -4.97 -10.93
CA GLN A 119 4.38 -5.85 -12.06
C GLN A 119 3.17 -6.04 -12.99
N PHE A 120 1.96 -6.02 -12.43
CA PHE A 120 0.73 -6.40 -13.12
C PHE A 120 -0.35 -5.32 -13.06
N SER A 121 0.03 -4.07 -12.81
CA SER A 121 -0.88 -2.95 -12.51
C SER A 121 -2.01 -2.86 -13.53
N ASP A 122 -3.24 -2.80 -13.03
CA ASP A 122 -4.47 -2.77 -13.83
C ASP A 122 -4.68 -3.94 -14.82
N SER A 123 -3.86 -4.99 -14.76
CA SER A 123 -4.10 -6.22 -15.51
C SER A 123 -4.95 -7.19 -14.71
N ASP A 124 -5.36 -8.29 -15.34
CA ASP A 124 -6.06 -9.37 -14.66
C ASP A 124 -5.25 -10.02 -13.54
N ARG A 125 -3.94 -9.76 -13.40
CA ARG A 125 -3.10 -10.31 -12.31
C ARG A 125 -2.87 -9.35 -11.15
N ASP A 126 -3.37 -8.12 -11.23
CA ASP A 126 -3.28 -7.15 -10.15
C ASP A 126 -4.11 -7.60 -8.92
N PRO A 127 -3.50 -7.77 -7.73
CA PRO A 127 -4.19 -8.20 -6.51
C PRO A 127 -5.25 -7.22 -6.02
N HIS A 128 -5.24 -5.97 -6.44
CA HIS A 128 -6.21 -4.96 -6.01
C HIS A 128 -6.55 -4.00 -7.14
N SER A 129 -6.79 -4.57 -8.33
CA SER A 129 -7.09 -3.80 -9.54
C SER A 129 -8.28 -2.85 -9.34
N PRO A 130 -8.17 -1.57 -9.74
CA PRO A 130 -9.31 -0.66 -9.79
C PRO A 130 -10.39 -1.11 -10.77
N LYS A 131 -10.06 -2.00 -11.73
CA LYS A 131 -11.03 -2.58 -12.69
C LYS A 131 -12.09 -3.47 -12.03
N GLU A 132 -11.80 -4.01 -10.86
CA GLU A 132 -12.77 -4.79 -10.06
C GLU A 132 -13.73 -3.86 -9.26
N GLY A 133 -13.50 -2.54 -9.33
CA GLY A 133 -14.34 -1.50 -8.74
C GLY A 133 -13.67 -0.75 -7.58
N LEU A 134 -14.09 0.50 -7.36
CA LEU A 134 -13.51 1.40 -6.35
C LEU A 134 -13.52 0.79 -4.94
N LEU A 135 -14.65 0.22 -4.51
CA LEU A 135 -14.75 -0.41 -3.19
C LEU A 135 -13.84 -1.65 -3.09
N PHE A 136 -13.65 -2.36 -4.20
CA PHE A 136 -12.81 -3.53 -4.23
C PHE A 136 -11.34 -3.18 -4.03
N SER A 137 -10.81 -2.25 -4.84
CA SER A 137 -9.42 -1.78 -4.72
C SER A 137 -9.17 -1.03 -3.41
N HIS A 138 -10.20 -0.40 -2.83
CA HIS A 138 -10.08 0.27 -1.54
C HIS A 138 -9.88 -0.71 -0.37
N ILE A 139 -10.75 -1.73 -0.23
CA ILE A 139 -10.71 -2.58 0.98
C ILE A 139 -11.02 -4.06 0.73
N MET A 140 -11.91 -4.39 -0.21
CA MET A 140 -12.43 -5.77 -0.27
C MET A 140 -11.37 -6.79 -0.71
N TRP A 141 -10.37 -6.39 -1.49
CA TRP A 141 -9.33 -7.31 -1.95
C TRP A 141 -8.58 -8.00 -0.79
N ILE A 142 -8.40 -7.30 0.34
CA ILE A 142 -7.53 -7.75 1.44
C ILE A 142 -8.06 -9.01 2.14
N PHE A 143 -9.38 -9.20 2.14
CA PHE A 143 -10.02 -10.31 2.82
C PHE A 143 -10.14 -11.57 1.97
N ASP A 144 -9.55 -11.59 0.77
CA ASP A 144 -9.70 -12.71 -0.18
C ASP A 144 -8.34 -13.34 -0.56
N THR A 145 -7.81 -14.14 0.34
CA THR A 145 -6.50 -14.76 0.20
C THR A 145 -6.43 -15.73 -0.98
N LEU A 146 -7.52 -16.44 -1.28
CA LEU A 146 -7.56 -17.33 -2.44
C LEU A 146 -7.55 -16.55 -3.75
N TYR A 147 -8.27 -15.43 -3.84
CA TYR A 147 -8.18 -14.50 -4.97
C TYR A 147 -6.76 -13.97 -5.16
N ILE A 148 -6.13 -13.48 -4.09
CA ILE A 148 -4.76 -12.97 -4.18
C ILE A 148 -3.80 -14.09 -4.63
N LYS A 149 -3.99 -15.32 -4.13
CA LYS A 149 -3.18 -16.48 -4.53
C LYS A 149 -3.40 -16.86 -5.99
N ASP A 150 -4.62 -16.77 -6.50
CA ASP A 150 -4.94 -17.03 -7.91
C ASP A 150 -4.25 -16.00 -8.83
N LYS A 151 -4.35 -14.71 -8.49
CA LYS A 151 -3.79 -13.59 -9.25
C LYS A 151 -2.25 -13.55 -9.23
N CYS A 152 -1.68 -13.68 -8.03
CA CYS A 152 -0.26 -13.51 -7.76
C CYS A 152 0.53 -14.83 -7.79
N GLY A 153 -0.12 -15.97 -7.61
CA GLY A 153 0.54 -17.24 -7.30
C GLY A 153 1.09 -17.25 -5.86
N GLY A 154 2.26 -17.86 -5.70
CA GLY A 154 2.96 -17.87 -4.42
C GLY A 154 3.70 -16.56 -4.12
N ARG A 155 4.14 -16.39 -2.87
CA ARG A 155 4.99 -15.25 -2.43
C ARG A 155 6.45 -15.41 -2.86
N ASN A 156 6.70 -15.68 -4.14
CA ASN A 156 8.04 -15.97 -4.69
C ASN A 156 8.80 -14.70 -5.15
N ASN A 157 8.13 -13.54 -5.23
CA ASN A 157 8.76 -12.26 -5.58
C ASN A 157 9.42 -11.54 -4.38
N VAL A 158 9.54 -12.20 -3.22
CA VAL A 158 10.15 -11.65 -1.98
C VAL A 158 11.21 -12.58 -1.38
N MET A 159 11.93 -13.32 -2.22
CA MET A 159 12.97 -14.25 -1.75
C MET A 159 14.14 -13.54 -1.08
N ASP A 160 14.42 -12.30 -1.47
CA ASP A 160 15.37 -11.38 -0.82
C ASP A 160 15.03 -11.12 0.66
N LEU A 161 13.74 -10.92 0.97
CA LEU A 161 13.28 -10.74 2.34
C LEU A 161 13.18 -12.09 3.09
N LYS A 162 12.70 -13.15 2.42
CA LYS A 162 12.58 -14.49 3.04
C LYS A 162 13.91 -15.07 3.51
N LYS A 163 15.04 -14.70 2.87
CA LYS A 163 16.39 -15.11 3.30
C LYS A 163 16.79 -14.48 4.65
N GLN A 164 16.21 -13.34 5.02
CA GLN A 164 16.55 -12.64 6.26
C GLN A 164 15.72 -13.18 7.44
N TRP A 165 16.40 -13.51 8.55
CA TRP A 165 15.75 -14.10 9.72
C TRP A 165 14.71 -13.17 10.34
N PHE A 166 14.99 -11.87 10.30
CA PHE A 166 14.18 -10.83 10.92
C PHE A 166 12.77 -10.78 10.33
N TYR A 167 12.63 -10.78 9.00
CA TYR A 167 11.31 -10.77 8.36
C TYR A 167 10.54 -12.07 8.55
N ARG A 168 11.22 -13.23 8.66
CA ARG A 168 10.59 -14.49 9.06
C ARG A 168 10.07 -14.44 10.49
N PHE A 169 10.84 -13.82 11.40
CA PHE A 169 10.46 -13.60 12.78
C PHE A 169 9.21 -12.70 12.89
N LEU A 170 9.18 -11.56 12.18
CA LEU A 170 8.02 -10.67 12.18
C LEU A 170 6.77 -11.37 11.66
N ARG A 171 6.86 -12.10 10.55
CA ARG A 171 5.73 -12.87 10.02
C ARG A 171 5.23 -13.93 11.00
N LYS A 172 6.14 -14.67 11.65
CA LYS A 172 5.78 -15.72 12.62
C LYS A 172 5.13 -15.12 13.88
N THR A 173 5.52 -13.92 14.28
CA THR A 173 5.08 -13.28 15.52
C THR A 173 4.01 -12.21 15.33
N ILE A 174 3.48 -12.02 14.12
CA ILE A 174 2.56 -10.91 13.79
C ILE A 174 1.38 -10.82 14.76
N GLY A 175 0.77 -11.94 15.15
CA GLY A 175 -0.33 -11.96 16.13
C GLY A 175 0.09 -11.44 17.52
N LEU A 176 1.31 -11.75 17.95
CA LEU A 176 1.87 -11.22 19.20
C LEU A 176 2.13 -9.71 19.10
N GLN A 177 2.60 -9.23 17.94
CA GLN A 177 2.83 -7.80 17.71
C GLN A 177 1.52 -7.00 17.77
N VAL A 178 0.45 -7.53 17.16
CA VAL A 178 -0.90 -6.93 17.22
C VAL A 178 -1.44 -6.93 18.64
N LEU A 179 -1.30 -8.05 19.38
CA LEU A 179 -1.75 -8.12 20.77
C LEU A 179 -0.98 -7.12 21.66
N MET A 180 0.35 -7.05 21.49
CA MET A 180 1.20 -6.11 22.21
C MET A 180 0.81 -4.66 21.93
N TYR A 181 0.53 -4.30 20.67
CA TYR A 181 0.07 -2.96 20.29
C TYR A 181 -1.16 -2.53 21.10
N TRP A 182 -2.22 -3.35 21.11
CA TRP A 182 -3.43 -3.03 21.86
C TRP A 182 -3.20 -3.02 23.37
N THR A 183 -2.38 -3.95 23.87
CA THR A 183 -2.06 -4.04 25.30
C THR A 183 -1.32 -2.79 25.77
N VAL A 184 -0.31 -2.34 25.03
CA VAL A 184 0.48 -1.14 25.37
C VAL A 184 -0.40 0.11 25.34
N LEU A 185 -1.28 0.26 24.34
CA LEU A 185 -2.22 1.39 24.30
C LEU A 185 -3.15 1.41 25.52
N TYR A 186 -3.70 0.26 25.89
CA TYR A 186 -4.55 0.15 27.07
C TYR A 186 -3.79 0.45 28.36
N LEU A 187 -2.59 -0.10 28.54
CA LEU A 187 -1.77 0.16 29.74
C LEU A 187 -1.32 1.62 29.82
N TYR A 188 -1.10 2.27 28.69
CA TYR A 188 -0.65 3.66 28.64
C TYR A 188 -1.74 4.66 29.04
N GLY A 189 -3.00 4.43 28.66
CA GLY A 189 -4.06 5.39 28.98
C GLY A 189 -5.50 4.88 28.91
N GLY A 190 -5.69 3.57 28.98
CA GLY A 190 -7.00 2.92 29.10
C GLY A 190 -7.85 2.98 27.82
N LEU A 191 -9.18 2.94 28.01
CA LEU A 191 -10.15 2.93 26.92
C LEU A 191 -10.06 4.13 25.96
N PRO A 192 -9.76 5.38 26.40
CA PRO A 192 -9.56 6.48 25.47
C PRO A 192 -8.42 6.24 24.47
N TYR A 193 -7.31 5.62 24.90
CA TYR A 193 -6.17 5.34 24.02
C TYR A 193 -6.41 4.12 23.12
N LEU A 194 -7.20 3.15 23.56
CA LEU A 194 -7.69 2.10 22.66
C LEU A 194 -8.60 2.67 21.57
N THR A 195 -9.58 3.48 21.95
CA THR A 195 -10.62 3.99 21.04
C THR A 195 -10.15 5.13 20.16
N CYS A 196 -9.64 6.22 20.72
CA CYS A 196 -9.12 7.36 19.97
C CYS A 196 -7.72 7.09 19.41
N GLY A 197 -6.82 6.52 20.23
CA GLY A 197 -5.45 6.24 19.82
C GLY A 197 -5.38 5.14 18.75
N GLY A 198 -5.78 3.93 19.11
CA GLY A 198 -5.74 2.77 18.23
C GLY A 198 -6.90 2.69 17.23
N GLY A 199 -8.11 3.05 17.64
CA GLY A 199 -9.31 3.01 16.80
C GLY A 199 -9.32 4.13 15.75
N VAL A 200 -9.51 5.39 16.17
CA VAL A 200 -9.58 6.54 15.24
C VAL A 200 -8.27 6.67 14.45
N GLY A 201 -7.11 6.61 15.12
CA GLY A 201 -5.81 6.63 14.46
C GLY A 201 -5.64 5.48 13.46
N GLY A 202 -6.02 4.26 13.83
CA GLY A 202 -5.93 3.08 12.96
C GLY A 202 -6.85 3.16 11.74
N VAL A 203 -8.11 3.58 11.91
CA VAL A 203 -9.05 3.79 10.80
C VAL A 203 -8.51 4.84 9.82
N LEU A 204 -8.04 5.98 10.32
CA LEU A 204 -7.43 7.00 9.48
C LEU A 204 -6.21 6.46 8.72
N GLY A 205 -5.30 5.76 9.40
CA GLY A 205 -4.12 5.15 8.78
C GLY A 205 -4.49 4.19 7.65
N TYR A 206 -5.45 3.28 7.89
CA TYR A 206 -5.93 2.35 6.87
C TYR A 206 -6.51 3.07 5.66
N HIS A 207 -7.47 3.96 5.86
CA HIS A 207 -8.14 4.61 4.74
C HIS A 207 -7.20 5.55 3.97
N VAL A 208 -6.25 6.21 4.65
CA VAL A 208 -5.21 7.01 3.97
C VAL A 208 -4.36 6.14 3.02
N THR A 209 -3.91 4.97 3.47
CA THR A 209 -3.14 4.06 2.59
C THR A 209 -4.02 3.49 1.47
N TRP A 210 -5.24 3.08 1.77
CA TRP A 210 -6.18 2.50 0.80
C TRP A 210 -6.69 3.50 -0.24
N LEU A 211 -6.73 4.79 0.09
CA LEU A 211 -7.02 5.86 -0.87
C LEU A 211 -6.00 5.89 -2.01
N VAL A 212 -4.73 5.55 -1.76
CA VAL A 212 -3.70 5.49 -2.81
C VAL A 212 -4.04 4.42 -3.84
N ALA A 213 -4.40 3.20 -3.39
CA ALA A 213 -4.79 2.10 -4.29
C ALA A 213 -6.12 2.34 -5.04
N SER A 214 -7.02 3.14 -4.47
CA SER A 214 -8.36 3.39 -5.02
C SER A 214 -8.45 4.71 -5.77
N VAL A 215 -8.42 5.82 -5.04
CA VAL A 215 -8.49 7.18 -5.62
C VAL A 215 -7.27 7.47 -6.49
N GLY A 216 -6.09 7.00 -6.10
CA GLY A 216 -4.86 7.15 -6.91
C GLY A 216 -4.89 6.46 -8.28
N HIS A 217 -5.88 5.61 -8.56
CA HIS A 217 -6.09 5.02 -9.89
C HIS A 217 -7.34 5.55 -10.62
N THR A 218 -8.15 6.37 -9.96
CA THR A 218 -9.47 6.78 -10.49
C THR A 218 -9.61 8.29 -10.66
N TRP A 219 -8.82 9.09 -9.96
CA TRP A 219 -8.95 10.53 -9.99
C TRP A 219 -7.63 11.27 -9.75
N GLY A 220 -7.44 12.41 -10.41
CA GLY A 220 -6.24 13.24 -10.30
C GLY A 220 -5.67 13.65 -11.65
N THR A 221 -4.37 13.93 -11.67
CA THR A 221 -3.63 14.33 -12.88
C THR A 221 -2.67 13.23 -13.30
N ARG A 222 -2.38 13.13 -14.60
CA ARG A 222 -1.50 12.10 -15.13
C ARG A 222 -0.42 12.73 -16.01
N PRO A 223 0.63 13.33 -15.44
CA PRO A 223 1.67 14.00 -16.23
C PRO A 223 2.62 13.05 -16.98
N TRP A 224 2.70 11.77 -16.58
CA TRP A 224 3.62 10.79 -17.15
C TRP A 224 2.90 9.63 -17.84
N LYS A 225 3.47 9.18 -18.95
CA LYS A 225 3.05 8.00 -19.69
C LYS A 225 3.37 6.74 -18.89
N THR A 226 2.34 6.04 -18.45
CA THR A 226 2.39 4.71 -17.81
C THR A 226 1.42 3.76 -18.53
N ASN A 227 1.44 2.46 -18.22
CA ASN A 227 0.53 1.47 -18.83
C ASN A 227 -0.72 1.18 -17.98
N ASP A 228 -0.88 1.86 -16.84
CA ASP A 228 -2.00 1.69 -15.89
C ASP A 228 -2.90 2.92 -15.86
N THR A 229 -3.65 3.14 -14.77
CA THR A 229 -4.56 4.28 -14.56
C THR A 229 -4.11 5.16 -13.39
N SER A 230 -2.87 5.00 -12.93
CA SER A 230 -2.30 5.79 -11.84
C SER A 230 -2.39 7.30 -12.10
N GLN A 231 -2.72 8.05 -11.07
CA GLN A 231 -3.00 9.48 -11.08
C GLN A 231 -2.45 10.16 -9.82
N ASN A 232 -1.95 11.37 -9.98
CA ASN A 232 -1.47 12.23 -8.91
C ASN A 232 -2.62 13.00 -8.26
N VAL A 233 -2.74 12.90 -6.94
CA VAL A 233 -3.73 13.63 -6.14
C VAL A 233 -3.04 14.54 -5.15
N TRP A 234 -2.96 15.82 -5.48
CA TRP A 234 -2.09 16.77 -4.78
C TRP A 234 -2.49 17.01 -3.32
N TRP A 235 -3.77 17.17 -3.01
CA TRP A 235 -4.23 17.47 -1.65
C TRP A 235 -4.11 16.26 -0.70
N LEU A 236 -3.98 15.06 -1.25
CA LEU A 236 -3.72 13.85 -0.46
C LEU A 236 -2.26 13.74 -0.03
N SER A 237 -1.32 14.48 -0.62
CA SER A 237 0.12 14.22 -0.44
C SER A 237 0.58 14.45 0.99
N LEU A 238 -0.06 15.37 1.71
CA LEU A 238 0.23 15.63 3.12
C LEU A 238 -0.18 14.47 4.02
N VAL A 239 -1.34 13.85 3.77
CA VAL A 239 -1.84 12.75 4.59
C VAL A 239 -1.21 11.41 4.20
N THR A 240 -0.93 11.20 2.92
CA THR A 240 -0.26 10.00 2.39
C THR A 240 1.26 10.06 2.51
N MET A 241 1.82 11.10 3.13
CA MET A 241 3.27 11.28 3.28
C MET A 241 4.05 11.33 1.95
N GLY A 242 3.37 11.70 0.85
CA GLY A 242 3.90 11.78 -0.51
C GLY A 242 3.43 10.67 -1.44
N ASP A 243 2.79 9.61 -0.94
CA ASP A 243 2.42 8.45 -1.76
C ASP A 243 1.25 8.70 -2.72
N SER A 244 0.55 9.83 -2.62
CA SER A 244 -0.49 10.21 -3.58
C SER A 244 0.04 10.82 -4.88
N TRP A 245 1.36 10.99 -5.03
CA TRP A 245 2.00 11.23 -6.32
C TRP A 245 2.07 9.92 -7.12
N HIS A 246 0.93 9.27 -7.29
CA HIS A 246 0.84 7.87 -7.70
C HIS A 246 1.24 7.67 -9.15
N ASN A 247 0.91 8.61 -10.05
CA ASN A 247 1.39 8.55 -11.43
C ASN A 247 2.90 8.79 -11.54
N ASN A 248 3.45 9.70 -10.74
CA ASN A 248 4.91 9.87 -10.68
C ASN A 248 5.58 8.58 -10.23
N HIS A 249 5.04 7.96 -9.18
CA HIS A 249 5.52 6.70 -8.62
C HIS A 249 5.47 5.57 -9.65
N HIS A 250 4.33 5.38 -10.32
CA HIS A 250 4.20 4.34 -11.36
C HIS A 250 5.07 4.58 -12.60
N ALA A 251 5.39 5.84 -12.93
CA ALA A 251 6.33 6.15 -14.00
C ALA A 251 7.79 5.85 -13.62
N PHE A 252 8.15 6.01 -12.35
CA PHE A 252 9.50 5.83 -11.84
C PHE A 252 9.50 5.01 -10.54
N GLU A 253 9.00 3.76 -10.62
CA GLU A 253 8.75 2.92 -9.44
C GLU A 253 9.99 2.70 -8.55
N TRP A 254 11.18 2.76 -9.13
CA TRP A 254 12.45 2.60 -8.44
C TRP A 254 12.91 3.86 -7.70
N SER A 255 12.21 4.99 -7.85
CA SER A 255 12.58 6.27 -7.27
C SER A 255 12.21 6.38 -5.80
N ALA A 256 13.15 6.91 -5.00
CA ALA A 256 12.93 7.29 -3.61
C ALA A 256 12.11 8.59 -3.48
N ARG A 257 12.05 9.39 -4.54
CA ARG A 257 11.35 10.67 -4.62
C ARG A 257 10.12 10.52 -5.51
N GLN A 258 8.94 10.61 -4.92
CA GLN A 258 7.69 10.53 -5.68
C GLN A 258 7.15 11.93 -6.00
N GLY A 259 7.41 12.93 -5.16
CA GLY A 259 7.15 14.34 -5.50
C GLY A 259 8.22 14.91 -6.43
N LEU A 260 8.08 14.74 -7.75
CA LEU A 260 9.10 15.06 -8.76
C LEU A 260 9.24 16.56 -9.06
N GLU A 261 8.19 17.34 -8.82
CA GLU A 261 8.20 18.80 -8.96
C GLU A 261 8.57 19.49 -7.64
N TRP A 262 9.01 20.75 -7.70
CA TRP A 262 9.44 21.51 -6.52
C TRP A 262 8.30 21.77 -5.51
N TRP A 263 7.06 21.90 -5.99
CA TRP A 263 5.86 22.15 -5.19
C TRP A 263 5.20 20.86 -4.70
N GLN A 264 5.64 19.69 -5.17
CA GLN A 264 5.08 18.40 -4.79
C GLN A 264 5.64 17.96 -3.44
N ILE A 265 4.88 18.22 -2.38
CA ILE A 265 5.26 17.87 -1.02
C ILE A 265 5.33 16.35 -0.87
N ASP A 266 6.50 15.86 -0.46
CA ASP A 266 6.80 14.44 -0.26
C ASP A 266 7.58 14.29 1.05
N ILE A 267 6.85 14.08 2.15
CA ILE A 267 7.39 14.04 3.51
C ILE A 267 8.36 12.87 3.66
N THR A 268 8.04 11.72 3.05
CA THR A 268 8.89 10.53 3.07
C THR A 268 10.21 10.80 2.37
N TRP A 269 10.20 11.50 1.23
CA TRP A 269 11.42 11.90 0.53
C TRP A 269 12.31 12.80 1.40
N TYR A 270 11.73 13.75 2.12
CA TYR A 270 12.51 14.62 3.02
C TYR A 270 13.20 13.81 4.13
N LEU A 271 12.53 12.79 4.67
CA LEU A 271 13.13 11.86 5.62
C LEU A 271 14.29 11.06 4.98
N ILE A 272 14.08 10.51 3.78
CA ILE A 272 15.14 9.78 3.04
C ILE A 272 16.34 10.70 2.80
N ARG A 273 16.10 11.94 2.38
CA ARG A 273 17.15 12.95 2.17
C ARG A 273 17.91 13.30 3.44
N LEU A 274 17.22 13.38 4.58
CA LEU A 274 17.89 13.56 5.87
C LEU A 274 18.86 12.40 6.14
N PHE A 275 18.42 11.15 6.00
CA PHE A 275 19.29 9.98 6.20
C PHE A 275 20.42 9.92 5.17
N GLU A 276 20.20 10.35 3.93
CA GLU A 276 21.23 10.42 2.89
C GLU A 276 22.32 11.44 3.24
N VAL A 277 21.93 12.65 3.67
CA VAL A 277 22.87 13.70 4.08
C VAL A 277 23.67 13.28 5.32
N LEU A 278 23.06 12.51 6.23
CA LEU A 278 23.74 11.93 7.38
C LEU A 278 24.65 10.72 7.02
N GLY A 279 24.70 10.29 5.75
CA GLY A 279 25.47 9.14 5.30
C GLY A 279 24.90 7.78 5.72
N LEU A 280 23.65 7.74 6.20
CA LEU A 280 22.97 6.55 6.70
C LEU A 280 22.14 5.85 5.61
N ALA A 281 21.61 6.62 4.65
CA ALA A 281 20.99 6.09 3.44
C ALA A 281 21.95 6.20 2.27
N THR A 282 22.14 5.11 1.53
CA THR A 282 23.02 5.04 0.35
C THR A 282 22.26 4.55 -0.87
N ASP A 283 22.85 4.67 -2.05
CA ASP A 283 22.24 4.28 -3.34
C ASP A 283 20.82 4.87 -3.53
N VAL A 284 20.61 6.13 -3.11
CA VAL A 284 19.33 6.81 -3.21
C VAL A 284 19.04 7.13 -4.67
N LYS A 285 17.93 6.61 -5.20
CA LYS A 285 17.60 6.69 -6.62
C LYS A 285 16.51 7.72 -6.90
N PHE A 286 16.68 8.54 -7.93
CA PHE A 286 15.62 9.39 -8.46
C PHE A 286 15.86 9.71 -9.94
N PRO A 287 14.80 9.99 -10.73
CA PRO A 287 14.92 10.13 -12.18
C PRO A 287 15.73 11.35 -12.58
N SER A 288 16.60 11.16 -13.57
CA SER A 288 17.25 12.27 -14.28
C SER A 288 16.23 13.02 -15.14
N GLU A 289 16.56 14.26 -15.52
CA GLU A 289 15.72 15.03 -16.44
C GLU A 289 15.52 14.34 -17.80
N SER A 290 16.53 13.62 -18.29
CA SER A 290 16.40 12.84 -19.52
C SER A 290 15.45 11.64 -19.37
N GLN A 291 15.39 11.00 -18.21
CA GLN A 291 14.41 9.94 -17.93
C GLN A 291 13.00 10.52 -17.81
N LYS A 292 12.85 11.69 -17.17
CA LYS A 292 11.58 12.42 -17.11
C LYS A 292 11.06 12.76 -18.50
N GLN A 293 11.88 13.38 -19.35
CA GLN A 293 11.49 13.76 -20.71
C GLN A 293 10.99 12.59 -21.56
N LYS A 294 11.57 11.39 -21.40
CA LYS A 294 11.13 10.19 -22.13
C LYS A 294 9.71 9.74 -21.79
N LEU A 295 9.26 9.98 -20.55
CA LEU A 295 7.93 9.59 -20.08
C LEU A 295 6.96 10.76 -19.98
N ALA A 296 7.41 11.99 -20.20
CA ALA A 296 6.54 13.15 -20.23
C ALA A 296 5.48 12.99 -21.32
N LEU A 297 4.22 13.23 -20.99
CA LEU A 297 3.20 13.40 -22.02
C LEU A 297 3.44 14.74 -22.72
N ALA A 298 3.30 14.75 -24.05
CA ALA A 298 3.36 15.98 -24.82
C ALA A 298 2.32 16.95 -24.25
N ARG A 299 2.77 18.14 -23.85
CA ARG A 299 1.91 19.21 -23.34
C ARG A 299 1.29 19.97 -24.51
#